data_AF-A0A497GW75-F1
#
_entry.id   AF-A0A497GW75-F1
#
_cell.length_a   1.000
_cell.length_b   1.000
_cell.length_c   1.000
_cell.angle_alpha   90.00
_cell.angle_beta   90.00
_cell.angle_gamma   90.00
#
_symmetry.space_group_name_H-M   'P 1'
#
loop_
_entity.id
_entity.type
_entity.pdbx_description
1 polymer ?
#
loop_
_entity_poly.entity_id
_entity_poly.type
_entity_poly.pdbx_seq_one_letter_code
_entity_poly.pdbx_strand_id
1 'polypeptide(L)'
;MRRIIEKIEGEAKLNFSFNKSVIDFVEIDFFTTRGIEKILQNRHALDALVINPRVCGICGHAQLMATVKALESCYDDIKITKRAEITRELTLNFEIIQNHFKWFYLTVMPMMGYKQYLLKATYPSRLMAKSIAVIGGQYPHTSYAIVGGVVSDIGVMDLIKIESYIDETLKFFENNLVYGDTEKFLECENSSELLKKGGDLPYLINQIKDSKLLEIGKSYDRFIAFGDNSYFKSGKSDKTRLNKKIYIDKVNEFSNNKSYAKNVQYNGRYYEVGPLSRAMIKKTPLIKDVHRRYGDSMLSRVLARVCEIPQLLNHSKKLLKKLDLSEPAYIEPSIDISNITS
;
A
#
# COMPACT_ATOMS: atom_id res chain seq x y z
N MET A 1 24.95 14.12 12.26
CA MET A 1 25.52 13.37 11.10
C MET A 1 24.58 13.54 9.91
N ARG A 2 25.09 13.46 8.68
CA ARG A 2 24.30 13.57 7.43
C ARG A 2 24.46 12.28 6.64
N ARG A 3 23.36 11.60 6.30
CA ARG A 3 23.42 10.32 5.57
C ARG A 3 22.33 10.27 4.50
N ILE A 4 22.72 9.89 3.28
CA ILE A 4 21.79 9.57 2.20
C ILE A 4 21.11 8.23 2.53
N ILE A 5 19.80 8.16 2.30
CA ILE A 5 19.04 6.92 2.48
C ILE A 5 19.09 6.13 1.17
N GLU A 6 19.60 4.91 1.25
CA GLU A 6 19.58 3.95 0.14
C GLU A 6 18.36 3.02 0.23
N LYS A 7 18.06 2.30 -0.86
CA LYS A 7 16.96 1.31 -0.93
C LYS A 7 15.58 1.90 -0.64
N ILE A 8 15.39 3.15 -1.06
CA ILE A 8 14.11 3.84 -1.13
C ILE A 8 13.88 4.31 -2.57
N GLU A 9 12.65 4.72 -2.88
CA GLU A 9 12.37 5.47 -4.09
C GLU A 9 12.57 6.97 -3.83
N GLY A 10 13.13 7.67 -4.81
CA GLY A 10 13.53 9.07 -4.67
C GLY A 10 14.81 9.27 -3.86
N GLU A 11 15.09 10.53 -3.54
CA GLU A 11 16.30 10.95 -2.83
C GLU A 11 15.92 11.60 -1.50
N ALA A 12 16.37 10.98 -0.41
CA ALA A 12 16.17 11.51 0.93
C ALA A 12 17.46 11.46 1.75
N LYS A 13 17.56 12.37 2.71
CA LYS A 13 18.68 12.46 3.65
C LYS A 13 18.16 12.53 5.07
N LEU A 14 18.89 11.90 5.97
CA LEU A 14 18.68 12.02 7.41
C LEU A 14 19.71 12.97 8.02
N ASN A 15 19.20 13.94 8.77
CA ASN A 15 19.96 14.74 9.71
C ASN A 15 19.57 14.27 11.11
N PHE A 16 20.54 13.76 11.87
CA PHE A 16 20.28 13.28 13.23
C PHE A 16 21.43 13.59 14.17
N SER A 17 21.11 13.74 15.45
CA SER A 17 22.05 13.89 16.55
C SER A 17 21.88 12.77 17.57
N PHE A 18 22.90 12.62 18.40
CA PHE A 18 22.88 11.70 19.52
C PHE A 18 23.03 12.47 20.82
N ASN A 19 22.30 12.02 21.83
CA ASN A 19 22.62 12.25 23.22
C ASN A 19 23.13 10.91 23.78
N LYS A 20 24.45 10.84 24.06
CA LYS A 20 25.15 9.59 24.38
C LYS A 20 24.98 8.55 23.27
N SER A 21 24.29 7.46 23.54
CA SER A 21 24.02 6.35 22.61
C SER A 21 22.61 6.38 22.02
N VAL A 22 21.81 7.41 22.32
CA VAL A 22 20.41 7.52 21.90
C VAL A 22 20.26 8.64 20.88
N ILE A 23 19.53 8.38 19.80
CA ILE A 23 19.14 9.42 18.85
C ILE A 23 18.11 10.32 19.53
N ASP A 24 18.43 11.59 19.72
CA ASP A 24 17.57 12.57 20.39
C ASP A 24 16.87 13.52 19.40
N PHE A 25 17.35 13.59 18.17
CA PHE A 25 16.75 14.34 17.08
C PHE A 25 16.94 13.63 15.74
N VAL A 26 15.90 13.65 14.92
CA VAL A 26 15.92 13.19 13.54
C VAL A 26 15.09 14.12 12.68
N GLU A 27 15.62 14.45 11.51
CA GLU A 27 14.98 15.22 10.46
C GLU A 27 15.22 14.51 9.13
N ILE A 28 14.20 14.42 8.31
CA ILE A 28 14.24 13.84 6.97
C ILE A 28 13.96 14.91 5.93
N ASP A 29 14.88 15.05 4.98
CA ASP A 29 14.83 16.05 3.93
C ASP A 29 14.71 15.36 2.56
N PHE A 30 13.82 15.88 1.72
CA PHE A 30 13.67 15.52 0.31
C PHE A 30 14.10 16.70 -0.55
N PHE A 31 15.06 16.50 -1.45
CA PHE A 31 15.72 17.59 -2.20
C PHE A 31 15.16 17.84 -3.59
N THR A 32 14.26 16.98 -4.04
CA THR A 32 13.72 17.05 -5.39
C THR A 32 12.21 17.00 -5.36
N THR A 33 11.60 17.73 -6.29
CA THR A 33 10.19 17.63 -6.63
C THR A 33 10.04 17.81 -8.13
N ARG A 34 9.08 17.10 -8.72
CA ARG A 34 8.73 17.28 -10.15
C ARG A 34 7.65 18.33 -10.36
N GLY A 35 7.01 18.80 -9.28
CA GLY A 35 5.94 19.80 -9.37
C GLY A 35 4.73 19.33 -10.19
N ILE A 36 4.35 18.06 -10.09
CA ILE A 36 3.21 17.49 -10.86
C ILE A 36 1.93 18.31 -10.66
N GLU A 37 1.66 18.77 -9.43
CA GLU A 37 0.53 19.67 -9.13
C GLU A 37 0.52 20.93 -10.02
N LYS A 38 1.68 21.56 -10.24
CA LYS A 38 1.81 22.74 -11.12
C LYS A 38 1.68 22.38 -12.60
N ILE A 39 2.21 21.22 -13.00
CA ILE A 39 2.11 20.73 -14.39
C ILE A 39 0.65 20.50 -14.81
N LEU A 40 -0.21 20.12 -13.87
CA LEU A 40 -1.64 19.88 -14.11
C LEU A 40 -2.48 21.16 -14.22
N GLN A 41 -1.96 22.32 -13.77
CA GLN A 41 -2.69 23.58 -13.87
C GLN A 41 -2.97 23.93 -15.34
N ASN A 42 -4.19 24.37 -15.63
CA ASN A 42 -4.68 24.74 -16.97
C ASN A 42 -4.61 23.61 -18.03
N ARG A 43 -4.46 22.34 -17.61
CA ARG A 43 -4.59 21.19 -18.51
C ARG A 43 -6.02 20.69 -18.54
N HIS A 44 -6.32 19.91 -19.58
CA HIS A 44 -7.58 19.16 -19.60
C HIS A 44 -7.61 18.19 -18.42
N ALA A 45 -8.75 18.09 -17.72
CA ALA A 45 -8.83 17.31 -16.48
C ALA A 45 -8.46 15.83 -16.69
N LEU A 46 -8.82 15.26 -17.84
CA LEU A 46 -8.47 13.87 -18.20
C LEU A 46 -6.97 13.65 -18.44
N ASP A 47 -6.18 14.68 -18.73
CA ASP A 47 -4.71 14.55 -18.83
C ASP A 47 -4.10 14.08 -17.51
N ALA A 48 -4.76 14.37 -16.38
CA ALA A 48 -4.33 13.92 -15.07
C ALA A 48 -4.25 12.39 -14.97
N LEU A 49 -5.11 11.66 -15.69
CA LEU A 49 -5.10 10.20 -15.73
C LEU A 49 -3.79 9.64 -16.30
N VAL A 50 -3.11 10.40 -17.17
CA VAL A 50 -1.82 10.02 -17.71
C VAL A 50 -0.69 10.63 -16.89
N ILE A 51 -0.77 11.91 -16.53
CA ILE A 51 0.35 12.62 -15.91
C ILE A 51 0.56 12.18 -14.44
N ASN A 52 -0.50 12.12 -13.63
CA ASN A 52 -0.36 11.92 -12.19
C ASN A 52 0.21 10.52 -11.80
N PRO A 53 -0.12 9.42 -12.50
CA PRO A 53 0.52 8.13 -12.27
C PRO A 53 2.04 8.12 -12.38
N ARG A 54 2.65 9.12 -13.05
CA ARG A 54 4.11 9.23 -13.17
C ARG A 54 4.74 9.81 -11.91
N VAL A 55 3.97 10.26 -10.91
CA VAL A 55 4.49 10.63 -9.57
C VAL A 55 5.32 9.50 -8.95
N CYS A 56 5.09 8.23 -9.23
CA CYS A 56 5.98 7.18 -8.75
C CYS A 56 5.91 5.95 -9.66
N GLY A 57 7.07 5.36 -10.00
CA GLY A 57 7.12 4.12 -10.78
C GLY A 57 6.76 2.86 -9.96
N ILE A 58 6.77 2.96 -8.63
CA ILE A 58 6.49 1.83 -7.72
C ILE A 58 5.01 1.78 -7.34
N CYS A 59 4.39 2.93 -7.05
CA CYS A 59 2.99 3.05 -6.65
C CYS A 59 2.15 3.92 -7.61
N GLY A 60 2.52 3.92 -8.90
CA GLY A 60 1.86 4.73 -9.93
C GLY A 60 0.41 4.31 -10.18
N HIS A 61 0.05 3.05 -9.94
CA HIS A 61 -1.32 2.60 -10.10
C HIS A 61 -2.23 3.09 -8.96
N ALA A 62 -1.75 3.15 -7.72
CA ALA A 62 -2.46 3.84 -6.64
C ALA A 62 -2.74 5.32 -6.96
N GLN A 63 -1.79 6.00 -7.62
CA GLN A 63 -1.97 7.38 -8.09
C GLN A 63 -3.04 7.46 -9.19
N LEU A 64 -3.09 6.50 -10.13
CA LEU A 64 -4.17 6.41 -11.11
C LEU A 64 -5.54 6.26 -10.45
N MET A 65 -5.65 5.33 -9.49
CA MET A 65 -6.92 5.09 -8.77
C MET A 65 -7.38 6.33 -8.01
N ALA A 66 -6.46 7.03 -7.33
CA ALA A 66 -6.77 8.27 -6.63
C ALA A 66 -7.21 9.37 -7.62
N THR A 67 -6.55 9.47 -8.77
CA THR A 67 -6.88 10.45 -9.82
C THR A 67 -8.28 10.20 -10.40
N VAL A 68 -8.57 8.95 -10.78
CA VAL A 68 -9.89 8.56 -11.29
C VAL A 68 -10.96 8.92 -10.27
N LYS A 69 -10.80 8.52 -9.01
CA LYS A 69 -11.76 8.84 -7.94
C LYS A 69 -11.93 10.35 -7.72
N ALA A 70 -10.85 11.13 -7.80
CA ALA A 70 -10.92 12.58 -7.66
C ALA A 70 -11.71 13.22 -8.81
N LEU A 71 -11.49 12.80 -10.05
CA LEU A 71 -12.25 13.28 -11.21
C LEU A 71 -13.71 12.83 -11.16
N GLU A 72 -13.97 11.58 -10.76
CA GLU A 72 -15.33 11.05 -10.59
C GLU A 72 -16.10 11.80 -9.50
N SER A 73 -15.43 12.31 -8.46
CA SER A 73 -16.06 13.09 -7.40
C SER A 73 -16.57 14.47 -7.83
N CYS A 74 -16.21 14.93 -9.03
CA CYS A 74 -16.74 16.17 -9.61
C CYS A 74 -18.14 15.98 -10.24
N TYR A 75 -18.61 14.75 -10.38
CA TYR A 75 -19.91 14.44 -10.97
C TYR A 75 -20.96 14.19 -9.88
N ASP A 76 -22.15 14.77 -10.05
CA ASP A 76 -23.28 14.52 -9.13
C ASP A 76 -23.81 13.08 -9.25
N ASP A 77 -23.94 12.55 -10.48
CA ASP A 77 -24.63 11.29 -10.78
C ASP A 77 -23.76 10.29 -11.58
N ILE A 78 -22.48 10.15 -11.24
CA ILE A 78 -21.62 9.19 -11.92
C ILE A 78 -21.98 7.74 -11.60
N LYS A 79 -22.12 6.92 -12.64
CA LYS A 79 -22.42 5.49 -12.52
C LYS A 79 -21.19 4.66 -12.83
N ILE A 80 -20.76 3.87 -11.84
CA ILE A 80 -19.66 2.91 -11.99
C ILE A 80 -20.22 1.50 -11.80
N THR A 81 -19.97 0.60 -12.76
CA THR A 81 -20.43 -0.80 -12.67
C THR A 81 -19.65 -1.58 -11.63
N LYS A 82 -20.25 -2.69 -11.17
CA LYS A 82 -19.56 -3.54 -10.20
C LYS A 82 -18.34 -4.19 -10.83
N ARG A 83 -18.43 -4.56 -12.11
CA ARG A 83 -17.29 -5.00 -12.92
C ARG A 83 -16.13 -4.00 -12.91
N ALA A 84 -16.38 -2.70 -13.10
CA ALA A 84 -15.34 -1.68 -13.08
C ALA A 84 -14.72 -1.49 -11.69
N GLU A 85 -15.55 -1.42 -10.62
CA GLU A 85 -15.07 -1.31 -9.24
C GLU A 85 -14.16 -2.48 -8.85
N ILE A 86 -14.59 -3.71 -9.14
CA ILE A 86 -13.84 -4.92 -8.82
C ILE A 86 -12.52 -4.93 -9.58
N THR A 87 -12.53 -4.59 -10.88
CA THR A 87 -11.32 -4.56 -11.72
C THR A 87 -10.28 -3.56 -11.18
N ARG A 88 -10.72 -2.37 -10.77
CA ARG A 88 -9.88 -1.34 -10.12
C ARG A 88 -9.35 -1.80 -8.75
N GLU A 89 -10.18 -2.48 -7.96
CA GLU A 89 -9.74 -2.98 -6.65
C GLU A 89 -8.72 -4.12 -6.79
N LEU A 90 -8.90 -5.04 -7.74
CA LEU A 90 -7.98 -6.16 -8.00
C LEU A 90 -6.57 -5.67 -8.34
N THR A 91 -6.47 -4.74 -9.28
CA THR A 91 -5.19 -4.16 -9.73
C THR A 91 -4.48 -3.38 -8.63
N LEU A 92 -5.23 -2.61 -7.81
CA LEU A 92 -4.67 -1.95 -6.63
C LEU A 92 -4.14 -2.97 -5.60
N ASN A 93 -4.88 -4.05 -5.37
CA ASN A 93 -4.41 -5.13 -4.49
C ASN A 93 -3.12 -5.76 -5.01
N PHE A 94 -3.03 -6.04 -6.32
CA PHE A 94 -1.83 -6.61 -6.93
C PHE A 94 -0.62 -5.67 -6.84
N GLU A 95 -0.81 -4.35 -6.99
CA GLU A 95 0.25 -3.37 -6.77
C GLU A 95 0.76 -3.40 -5.32
N ILE A 96 -0.15 -3.44 -4.34
CA ILE A 96 0.22 -3.52 -2.92
C ILE A 96 0.99 -4.81 -2.64
N ILE A 97 0.51 -5.97 -3.13
CA ILE A 97 1.15 -7.26 -2.91
C ILE A 97 2.58 -7.28 -3.48
N GLN A 98 2.78 -6.87 -4.74
CA GLN A 98 4.14 -6.86 -5.32
C GLN A 98 5.09 -5.94 -4.54
N ASN A 99 4.59 -4.79 -4.08
CA ASN A 99 5.40 -3.81 -3.37
C ASN A 99 5.81 -4.34 -2.00
N HIS A 100 4.94 -5.08 -1.32
CA HIS A 100 5.26 -5.73 -0.05
C HIS A 100 6.36 -6.79 -0.21
N PHE A 101 6.31 -7.62 -1.25
CA PHE A 101 7.35 -8.60 -1.54
C PHE A 101 8.70 -7.94 -1.89
N LYS A 102 8.70 -6.94 -2.77
CA LYS A 102 9.92 -6.17 -3.10
C LYS A 102 10.51 -5.52 -1.84
N TRP A 103 9.68 -4.86 -1.04
CA TRP A 103 10.12 -4.21 0.19
C TRP A 103 10.75 -5.22 1.17
N PHE A 104 10.08 -6.35 1.40
CA PHE A 104 10.57 -7.37 2.33
C PHE A 104 11.94 -7.91 1.91
N TYR A 105 12.08 -8.36 0.66
CA TYR A 105 13.29 -9.05 0.21
C TYR A 105 14.42 -8.15 -0.29
N LEU A 106 14.12 -6.95 -0.79
CA LEU A 106 15.14 -6.03 -1.32
C LEU A 106 15.53 -4.96 -0.30
N THR A 107 14.69 -4.68 0.70
CA THR A 107 14.96 -3.65 1.72
C THR A 107 15.17 -4.27 3.09
N VAL A 108 14.15 -4.91 3.66
CA VAL A 108 14.17 -5.35 5.08
C VAL A 108 15.20 -6.44 5.34
N MET A 109 15.19 -7.50 4.52
CA MET A 109 16.14 -8.60 4.69
C MET A 109 17.59 -8.09 4.56
N PRO A 110 17.96 -7.32 3.52
CA PRO A 110 19.30 -6.73 3.47
C PRO A 110 19.66 -5.77 4.60
N MET A 111 18.70 -5.01 5.13
CA MET A 111 18.94 -4.14 6.29
C MET A 111 19.33 -4.93 7.54
N MET A 112 18.89 -6.17 7.67
CA MET A 112 19.26 -7.07 8.77
C MET A 112 20.56 -7.85 8.51
N GLY A 113 21.30 -7.50 7.45
CA GLY A 113 22.60 -8.11 7.12
C GLY A 113 22.53 -9.31 6.18
N TYR A 114 21.34 -9.64 5.65
CA TYR A 114 21.21 -10.74 4.68
C TYR A 114 21.62 -10.33 3.28
N LYS A 115 22.00 -11.32 2.45
CA LYS A 115 22.21 -11.08 1.01
C LYS A 115 20.90 -10.64 0.37
N GLN A 116 21.00 -9.82 -0.68
CA GLN A 116 19.83 -9.42 -1.46
C GLN A 116 19.24 -10.63 -2.19
N TYR A 117 17.99 -10.98 -1.86
CA TYR A 117 17.30 -12.12 -2.45
C TYR A 117 16.51 -11.71 -3.69
N LEU A 118 17.21 -11.43 -4.79
CA LEU A 118 16.58 -10.93 -6.02
C LEU A 118 15.48 -11.86 -6.53
N LEU A 119 15.73 -13.17 -6.62
CA LEU A 119 14.75 -14.14 -7.12
C LEU A 119 13.51 -14.25 -6.24
N LYS A 120 13.69 -14.21 -4.91
CA LYS A 120 12.57 -14.24 -3.95
C LYS A 120 11.73 -12.96 -4.02
N ALA A 121 12.35 -11.82 -4.31
CA ALA A 121 11.63 -10.58 -4.54
C ALA A 121 10.88 -10.59 -5.88
N THR A 122 11.53 -11.04 -6.96
CA THR A 122 11.02 -10.86 -8.33
C THR A 122 9.96 -11.88 -8.71
N TYR A 123 10.02 -13.13 -8.24
CA TYR A 123 9.04 -14.15 -8.62
C TYR A 123 7.58 -13.77 -8.29
N PRO A 124 7.19 -13.55 -7.02
CA PRO A 124 5.81 -13.17 -6.69
C PRO A 124 5.44 -11.79 -7.25
N SER A 125 6.39 -10.85 -7.23
CA SER A 125 6.16 -9.50 -7.77
C SER A 125 5.88 -9.52 -9.27
N ARG A 126 6.56 -10.39 -10.03
CA ARG A 126 6.34 -10.59 -11.46
C ARG A 126 4.97 -11.20 -11.73
N LEU A 127 4.51 -12.14 -10.90
CA LEU A 127 3.17 -12.73 -11.04
C LEU A 127 2.08 -11.66 -10.86
N MET A 128 2.18 -10.84 -9.82
CA MET A 128 1.25 -9.73 -9.60
C MET A 128 1.34 -8.65 -10.68
N ALA A 129 2.54 -8.32 -11.16
CA ALA A 129 2.70 -7.41 -12.29
C ALA A 129 2.09 -7.97 -13.58
N LYS A 130 2.18 -9.28 -13.82
CA LYS A 130 1.48 -9.95 -14.93
C LYS A 130 -0.04 -9.87 -14.74
N SER A 131 -0.56 -10.07 -13.54
CA SER A 131 -2.00 -9.88 -13.27
C SER A 131 -2.47 -8.46 -13.59
N ILE A 132 -1.68 -7.44 -13.24
CA ILE A 132 -1.99 -6.06 -13.61
C ILE A 132 -1.90 -5.87 -15.13
N ALA A 133 -0.90 -6.43 -15.81
CA ALA A 133 -0.76 -6.30 -17.26
C ALA A 133 -1.88 -7.01 -18.04
N VAL A 134 -2.37 -8.14 -17.55
CA VAL A 134 -3.54 -8.83 -18.13
C VAL A 134 -4.78 -7.94 -18.12
N ILE A 135 -4.96 -7.15 -17.06
CA ILE A 135 -6.09 -6.21 -16.93
C ILE A 135 -5.80 -4.89 -17.66
N GLY A 136 -4.70 -4.24 -17.31
CA GLY A 136 -4.40 -2.87 -17.68
C GLY A 136 -3.47 -2.69 -18.88
N GLY A 137 -3.19 -3.77 -19.62
CA GLY A 137 -2.34 -3.82 -20.81
C GLY A 137 -0.83 -3.87 -20.51
N GLN A 138 -0.37 -3.22 -19.44
CA GLN A 138 1.05 -3.18 -19.07
C GLN A 138 1.25 -2.99 -17.56
N TYR A 139 2.49 -3.09 -17.09
CA TYR A 139 2.94 -2.55 -15.80
C TYR A 139 4.46 -2.31 -15.88
N PRO A 140 5.00 -1.18 -15.42
CA PRO A 140 4.37 -0.08 -14.67
C PRO A 140 3.52 0.87 -15.54
N HIS A 141 2.83 1.82 -14.88
CA HIS A 141 2.05 2.90 -15.49
C HIS A 141 0.96 2.44 -16.47
N THR A 142 -0.10 1.85 -15.93
CA THR A 142 -1.29 1.47 -16.71
C THR A 142 -2.15 2.70 -17.00
N SER A 143 -2.98 2.64 -18.04
CA SER A 143 -3.90 3.75 -18.41
C SER A 143 -5.34 3.27 -18.66
N TYR A 144 -5.69 2.10 -18.12
CA TYR A 144 -6.95 1.42 -18.43
C TYR A 144 -8.14 1.92 -17.60
N ALA A 145 -7.90 2.60 -16.47
CA ALA A 145 -8.95 3.16 -15.63
C ALA A 145 -9.19 4.61 -16.01
N ILE A 146 -10.45 4.93 -16.29
CA ILE A 146 -10.93 6.24 -16.74
C ILE A 146 -12.16 6.65 -15.94
N VAL A 147 -12.56 7.92 -15.98
CA VAL A 147 -13.85 8.37 -15.42
C VAL A 147 -14.98 7.54 -16.02
N GLY A 148 -15.86 6.94 -15.21
CA GLY A 148 -16.99 6.13 -15.70
C GLY A 148 -16.72 4.63 -15.81
N GLY A 149 -15.46 4.18 -15.67
CA GLY A 149 -15.16 2.75 -15.55
C GLY A 149 -13.75 2.35 -15.95
N VAL A 150 -13.64 1.28 -16.73
CA VAL A 150 -12.38 0.75 -17.24
C VAL A 150 -12.52 0.42 -18.73
N VAL A 151 -11.47 0.67 -19.52
CA VAL A 151 -11.47 0.37 -20.96
C VAL A 151 -11.02 -1.06 -21.28
N SER A 152 -10.53 -1.78 -20.27
CA SER A 152 -10.07 -3.17 -20.41
C SER A 152 -11.25 -4.14 -20.51
N ASP A 153 -11.27 -4.96 -21.56
CA ASP A 153 -12.19 -6.09 -21.66
C ASP A 153 -11.50 -7.38 -21.24
N ILE A 154 -11.83 -7.87 -20.04
CA ILE A 154 -11.24 -9.07 -19.45
C ILE A 154 -12.11 -10.28 -19.81
N GLY A 155 -11.54 -11.34 -20.37
CA GLY A 155 -12.25 -12.58 -20.66
C GLY A 155 -12.09 -13.67 -19.59
N VAL A 156 -12.83 -14.78 -19.73
CA VAL A 156 -12.75 -15.94 -18.83
C VAL A 156 -11.34 -16.51 -18.73
N MET A 157 -10.63 -16.60 -19.86
CA MET A 157 -9.24 -17.09 -19.90
C MET A 157 -8.29 -16.20 -19.10
N ASP A 158 -8.56 -14.90 -19.03
CA ASP A 158 -7.75 -13.95 -18.27
C ASP A 158 -8.01 -14.08 -16.77
N LEU A 159 -9.26 -14.30 -16.37
CA LEU A 159 -9.59 -14.63 -14.97
C LEU A 159 -8.88 -15.89 -14.50
N ILE A 160 -8.84 -16.95 -15.32
CA ILE A 160 -8.12 -18.20 -15.02
C ILE A 160 -6.61 -17.94 -14.86
N LYS A 161 -6.00 -17.16 -15.76
CA LYS A 161 -4.57 -16.79 -15.65
C LYS A 161 -4.30 -16.03 -14.35
N ILE A 162 -5.14 -15.05 -14.01
CA ILE A 162 -4.98 -14.25 -12.80
C ILE A 162 -5.14 -15.12 -11.55
N GLU A 163 -6.11 -16.02 -11.52
CA GLU A 163 -6.28 -16.97 -10.40
C GLU A 163 -5.05 -17.87 -10.25
N SER A 164 -4.50 -18.40 -11.34
CA SER A 164 -3.24 -19.16 -11.32
C SER A 164 -2.09 -18.34 -10.73
N TYR A 165 -1.95 -17.06 -11.11
CA TYR A 165 -0.90 -16.19 -10.57
C TYR A 165 -1.09 -15.91 -9.07
N ILE A 166 -2.33 -15.78 -8.61
CA ILE A 166 -2.65 -15.65 -7.17
C ILE A 166 -2.26 -16.93 -6.43
N ASP A 167 -2.61 -18.10 -6.95
CA ASP A 167 -2.32 -19.39 -6.32
C ASP A 167 -0.82 -19.69 -6.26
N GLU A 168 -0.08 -19.40 -7.32
CA GLU A 168 1.39 -19.47 -7.31
C GLU A 168 2.00 -18.52 -6.28
N THR A 169 1.41 -17.33 -6.09
CA THR A 169 1.90 -16.35 -5.11
C THR A 169 1.58 -16.77 -3.67
N LEU A 170 0.41 -17.37 -3.42
CA LEU A 170 0.06 -17.98 -2.14
C LEU A 170 1.01 -19.13 -1.81
N LYS A 171 1.23 -20.06 -2.75
CA LYS A 171 2.21 -21.14 -2.58
C LYS A 171 3.61 -20.61 -2.30
N PHE A 172 4.02 -19.53 -2.97
CA PHE A 172 5.29 -18.89 -2.69
C PHE A 172 5.34 -18.35 -1.25
N PHE A 173 4.29 -17.68 -0.79
CA PHE A 173 4.18 -17.19 0.59
C PHE A 173 4.31 -18.33 1.61
N GLU A 174 3.57 -19.42 1.40
CA GLU A 174 3.56 -20.59 2.28
C GLU A 174 4.94 -21.28 2.30
N ASN A 175 5.55 -21.47 1.13
CA ASN A 175 6.81 -22.21 0.99
C ASN A 175 8.07 -21.38 1.21
N ASN A 176 7.98 -20.05 1.39
CA ASN A 176 9.14 -19.17 1.58
C ASN A 176 9.01 -18.27 2.81
N LEU A 177 7.88 -17.57 2.97
CA LEU A 177 7.72 -16.58 4.05
C LEU A 177 7.45 -17.24 5.40
N VAL A 178 6.56 -18.23 5.47
CA VAL A 178 6.03 -18.71 6.77
C VAL A 178 6.09 -20.22 7.00
N TYR A 179 6.49 -21.02 5.99
CA TYR A 179 6.52 -22.50 6.03
C TYR A 179 5.26 -23.09 6.65
N GLY A 180 4.11 -22.72 6.10
CA GLY A 180 2.82 -23.14 6.62
C GLY A 180 1.67 -22.49 5.88
N ASP A 181 0.48 -23.00 6.15
CA ASP A 181 -0.77 -22.59 5.52
C ASP A 181 -1.14 -21.12 5.79
N THR A 182 -1.62 -20.44 4.75
CA THR A 182 -2.00 -19.03 4.79
C THR A 182 -3.23 -18.75 5.65
N GLU A 183 -4.21 -19.66 5.74
CA GLU A 183 -5.40 -19.49 6.60
C GLU A 183 -4.99 -19.53 8.07
N LYS A 184 -4.21 -20.56 8.47
CA LYS A 184 -3.65 -20.66 9.83
C LYS A 184 -2.76 -19.49 10.20
N PHE A 185 -2.06 -18.89 9.23
CA PHE A 185 -1.28 -17.68 9.46
C PHE A 185 -2.18 -16.47 9.74
N LEU A 186 -3.29 -16.32 9.01
CA LEU A 186 -4.25 -15.23 9.20
C LEU A 186 -5.06 -15.34 10.50
N GLU A 187 -5.29 -16.57 10.98
CA GLU A 187 -5.96 -16.87 12.26
C GLU A 187 -5.03 -16.72 13.47
N CYS A 188 -3.72 -16.57 13.26
CA CYS A 188 -2.76 -16.49 14.35
C CYS A 188 -3.00 -15.24 15.22
N GLU A 189 -3.30 -15.44 16.50
CA GLU A 189 -3.49 -14.35 17.47
C GLU A 189 -2.29 -14.19 18.41
N ASN A 190 -1.26 -15.03 18.26
CA ASN A 190 -0.10 -15.06 19.15
C ASN A 190 1.21 -14.99 18.36
N SER A 191 1.86 -13.84 18.41
CA SER A 191 3.16 -13.61 17.76
C SER A 191 4.27 -14.55 18.23
N SER A 192 4.15 -15.12 19.44
CA SER A 192 5.14 -16.08 19.96
C SER A 192 5.03 -17.45 19.29
N GLU A 193 3.88 -17.81 18.74
CA GLU A 193 3.73 -19.03 17.95
C GLU A 193 4.32 -18.87 16.55
N LEU A 194 4.22 -17.67 15.96
CA LEU A 194 4.84 -17.37 14.68
C LEU A 194 6.37 -17.57 14.73
N LEU A 195 7.00 -17.20 15.84
CA LEU A 195 8.44 -17.41 16.09
C LEU A 195 8.87 -18.88 16.09
N LYS A 196 7.93 -19.81 16.34
CA LYS A 196 8.20 -21.26 16.35
C LYS A 196 8.08 -21.88 14.95
N LYS A 197 7.56 -21.15 13.97
CA LYS A 197 7.42 -21.60 12.58
C LYS A 197 8.72 -21.38 11.81
N GLY A 198 8.86 -22.04 10.66
CA GLY A 198 9.97 -21.83 9.73
C GLY A 198 9.69 -20.73 8.69
N GLY A 199 10.65 -20.46 7.83
CA GLY A 199 10.52 -19.50 6.74
C GLY A 199 11.19 -18.15 7.00
N ASP A 200 11.22 -17.32 5.97
CA ASP A 200 11.99 -16.07 5.96
C ASP A 200 11.45 -15.05 6.99
N LEU A 201 10.14 -15.02 7.23
CA LEU A 201 9.54 -14.10 8.21
C LEU A 201 9.89 -14.51 9.65
N PRO A 202 9.62 -15.74 10.14
CA PRO A 202 10.07 -16.13 11.48
C PRO A 202 11.57 -15.99 11.70
N TYR A 203 12.38 -16.29 10.68
CA TYR A 203 13.84 -16.10 10.73
C TYR A 203 14.21 -14.63 10.94
N LEU A 204 13.62 -13.71 10.17
CA LEU A 204 13.79 -12.28 10.33
C LEU A 204 13.40 -11.81 11.75
N ILE A 205 12.27 -12.28 12.28
CA ILE A 205 11.80 -11.87 13.62
C ILE A 205 12.76 -12.37 14.71
N ASN A 206 13.27 -13.60 14.59
CA ASN A 206 14.30 -14.11 15.50
C ASN A 206 15.57 -13.25 15.46
N GLN A 207 16.03 -12.83 14.28
CA GLN A 207 17.17 -11.93 14.18
C GLN A 207 16.90 -10.54 14.78
N ILE A 208 15.70 -9.99 14.61
CA ILE A 208 15.27 -8.74 15.27
C ILE A 208 15.30 -8.91 16.79
N LYS A 209 14.85 -10.06 17.30
CA LYS A 209 14.89 -10.39 18.73
C LYS A 209 16.32 -10.48 19.26
N ASP A 210 17.18 -11.24 18.59
CA ASP A 210 18.57 -11.46 19.00
C ASP A 210 19.38 -10.15 18.95
N SER A 211 19.05 -9.28 18.00
CA SER A 211 19.64 -7.94 17.87
C SER A 211 19.03 -6.90 18.83
N LYS A 212 18.08 -7.29 19.70
CA LYS A 212 17.39 -6.42 20.66
C LYS A 212 16.64 -5.24 20.01
N LEU A 213 16.06 -5.45 18.83
CA LEU A 213 15.36 -4.43 18.03
C LEU A 213 13.83 -4.52 18.10
N LEU A 214 13.27 -5.34 19.00
CA LEU A 214 11.82 -5.55 19.09
C LEU A 214 11.02 -4.29 19.45
N GLU A 215 11.63 -3.40 20.23
CA GLU A 215 10.97 -2.22 20.81
C GLU A 215 11.41 -0.89 20.18
N ILE A 216 12.26 -0.91 19.16
CA ILE A 216 12.76 0.32 18.54
C ILE A 216 11.82 0.85 17.45
N GLY A 217 11.96 2.14 17.14
CA GLY A 217 11.19 2.80 16.08
C GLY A 217 9.73 3.05 16.45
N LYS A 218 9.43 3.27 17.74
CA LYS A 218 8.11 3.70 18.20
C LYS A 218 7.82 5.14 17.73
N SER A 219 6.55 5.45 17.49
CA SER A 219 6.07 6.76 17.06
C SER A 219 5.07 7.31 18.08
N TYR A 220 4.10 8.11 17.66
CA TYR A 220 3.06 8.68 18.51
C TYR A 220 1.89 7.74 18.78
N ASP A 221 1.91 6.51 18.27
CA ASP A 221 0.84 5.53 18.38
C ASP A 221 -0.53 6.05 17.88
N ARG A 222 -0.49 6.79 16.76
CA ARG A 222 -1.66 7.41 16.12
C ARG A 222 -1.69 6.99 14.67
N PHE A 223 -2.79 6.38 14.25
CA PHE A 223 -2.95 5.77 12.94
C PHE A 223 -4.11 6.39 12.18
N ILE A 224 -3.96 6.60 10.88
CA ILE A 224 -5.05 7.06 10.00
C ILE A 224 -4.97 6.38 8.63
N ALA A 225 -6.13 6.12 8.02
CA ALA A 225 -6.25 5.68 6.64
C ALA A 225 -7.48 6.32 6.00
N PHE A 226 -7.28 7.07 4.92
CA PHE A 226 -8.37 7.68 4.13
C PHE A 226 -8.91 6.75 3.06
N GLY A 227 -8.04 6.00 2.38
CA GLY A 227 -8.46 5.05 1.36
C GLY A 227 -9.27 3.90 1.94
N ASP A 228 -10.41 3.62 1.32
CA ASP A 228 -11.25 2.46 1.59
C ASP A 228 -11.51 1.63 0.32
N ASN A 229 -11.90 0.39 0.55
CA ASN A 229 -12.35 -0.54 -0.48
C ASN A 229 -13.27 -1.61 0.15
N SER A 230 -13.53 -2.70 -0.56
CA SER A 230 -14.38 -3.76 -0.03
C SER A 230 -13.75 -4.57 1.12
N TYR A 231 -12.42 -4.47 1.34
CA TYR A 231 -11.69 -5.17 2.41
C TYR A 231 -11.21 -4.28 3.57
N PHE A 232 -10.66 -3.11 3.27
CA PHE A 232 -10.18 -2.11 4.22
C PHE A 232 -11.16 -0.94 4.31
N LYS A 233 -11.34 -0.43 5.53
CA LYS A 233 -12.20 0.73 5.79
C LYS A 233 -11.38 1.91 6.24
N SER A 234 -11.85 3.09 5.86
CA SER A 234 -11.31 4.36 6.31
C SER A 234 -11.54 4.54 7.82
N GLY A 235 -10.69 5.35 8.42
CA GLY A 235 -10.79 5.67 9.84
C GLY A 235 -9.45 6.06 10.45
N LYS A 236 -9.47 6.22 11.77
CA LYS A 236 -8.27 6.45 12.57
C LYS A 236 -8.28 5.64 13.86
N SER A 237 -7.11 5.33 14.38
CA SER A 237 -6.93 4.69 15.68
C SER A 237 -5.95 5.51 16.51
N ASP A 238 -6.34 5.84 17.74
CA ASP A 238 -5.47 6.46 18.75
C ASP A 238 -5.12 5.36 19.74
N LYS A 239 -3.89 4.86 19.67
CA LYS A 239 -3.50 3.57 20.22
C LYS A 239 -4.45 2.48 19.70
N THR A 240 -5.22 1.87 20.59
CA THR A 240 -6.24 0.86 20.28
C THR A 240 -7.65 1.43 20.08
N ARG A 241 -7.90 2.72 20.36
CA ARG A 241 -9.23 3.35 20.27
C ARG A 241 -9.57 3.74 18.83
N LEU A 242 -10.55 3.06 18.25
CA LEU A 242 -11.00 3.27 16.87
C LEU A 242 -11.99 4.45 16.76
N ASN A 243 -11.83 5.26 15.73
CA ASN A 243 -12.85 6.17 15.25
C ASN A 243 -12.99 6.02 13.73
N LYS A 244 -14.19 5.65 13.26
CA LYS A 244 -14.47 5.40 11.84
C LYS A 244 -14.69 6.70 11.05
N LYS A 245 -15.05 7.80 11.72
CA LYS A 245 -15.33 9.09 11.06
C LYS A 245 -14.04 9.90 10.97
N ILE A 246 -13.63 10.18 9.74
CA ILE A 246 -12.54 11.08 9.39
C ILE A 246 -13.02 12.03 8.30
N TYR A 247 -12.45 13.22 8.25
CA TYR A 247 -12.90 14.28 7.34
C TYR A 247 -11.71 14.96 6.69
N ILE A 248 -11.76 15.16 5.37
CA ILE A 248 -10.62 15.67 4.59
C ILE A 248 -10.30 17.13 4.92
N ASP A 249 -11.31 17.93 5.29
CA ASP A 249 -11.19 19.32 5.74
C ASP A 249 -10.34 19.50 7.01
N LYS A 250 -10.12 18.41 7.77
CA LYS A 250 -9.24 18.40 8.94
C LYS A 250 -7.77 18.14 8.61
N VAL A 251 -7.45 17.87 7.34
CA VAL A 251 -6.07 17.77 6.87
C VAL A 251 -5.52 19.17 6.68
N ASN A 252 -4.39 19.43 7.31
CA ASN A 252 -3.65 20.69 7.17
C ASN A 252 -2.26 20.39 6.63
N GLU A 253 -1.95 20.97 5.48
CA GLU A 253 -0.65 20.88 4.83
C GLU A 253 0.10 22.20 4.96
N PHE A 254 1.39 22.15 5.26
CA PHE A 254 2.23 23.34 5.32
C PHE A 254 3.66 23.06 4.87
N SER A 255 4.29 24.09 4.31
CA SER A 255 5.63 23.98 3.73
C SER A 255 6.69 23.73 4.80
N ASN A 256 7.77 23.06 4.39
CA ASN A 256 8.96 22.86 5.19
C ASN A 256 10.14 23.59 4.52
N ASN A 257 10.79 24.50 5.23
CA ASN A 257 11.89 25.31 4.66
C ASN A 257 13.13 24.48 4.26
N LYS A 258 13.25 23.24 4.76
CA LYS A 258 14.40 22.37 4.53
C LYS A 258 14.12 21.20 3.59
N SER A 259 12.86 20.99 3.19
CA SER A 259 12.43 19.82 2.44
C SER A 259 11.31 20.17 1.47
N TYR A 260 11.34 19.61 0.26
CA TYR A 260 10.22 19.74 -0.67
C TYR A 260 8.99 18.93 -0.26
N ALA A 261 9.14 17.96 0.66
CA ALA A 261 8.00 17.30 1.25
C ALA A 261 7.29 18.24 2.24
N LYS A 262 6.00 18.49 1.99
CA LYS A 262 5.13 19.24 2.90
C LYS A 262 4.96 18.46 4.21
N ASN A 263 4.80 19.18 5.31
CA ASN A 263 4.33 18.60 6.56
C ASN A 263 2.80 18.49 6.50
N VAL A 264 2.28 17.36 6.98
CA VAL A 264 0.84 17.09 6.97
C VAL A 264 0.37 16.70 8.36
N GLN A 265 -0.69 17.36 8.83
CA GLN A 265 -1.34 17.08 10.11
C GLN A 265 -2.82 16.79 9.88
N TYR A 266 -3.40 16.00 10.78
CA TYR A 266 -4.85 15.81 10.87
C TYR A 266 -5.32 16.37 12.22
N ASN A 267 -6.18 17.40 12.19
CA ASN A 267 -6.71 18.05 13.39
C ASN A 267 -5.59 18.45 14.38
N GLY A 268 -4.54 19.10 13.86
CA GLY A 268 -3.40 19.61 14.62
C GLY A 268 -2.43 18.56 15.16
N ARG A 269 -2.49 17.31 14.69
CA ARG A 269 -1.62 16.21 15.16
C ARG A 269 -1.04 15.41 14.00
N TYR A 270 0.15 14.85 14.22
CA TYR A 270 0.76 13.88 13.30
C TYR A 270 0.16 12.48 13.49
N TYR A 271 0.00 11.77 12.38
CA TYR A 271 -0.52 10.42 12.30
C TYR A 271 0.35 9.58 11.36
N GLU A 272 0.47 8.29 11.67
CA GLU A 272 1.07 7.29 10.81
C GLU A 272 0.03 6.76 9.81
N VAL A 273 0.50 6.49 8.59
CA VAL A 273 -0.26 5.84 7.51
C VAL A 273 0.41 4.52 7.09
N GLY A 274 -0.31 3.69 6.33
CA GLY A 274 0.24 2.47 5.73
C GLY A 274 -0.32 1.18 6.34
N PRO A 275 0.38 0.04 6.16
CA PRO A 275 -0.14 -1.28 6.56
C PRO A 275 -0.47 -1.38 8.05
N LEU A 276 0.38 -0.85 8.94
CA LEU A 276 0.11 -0.87 10.38
C LEU A 276 -1.15 -0.08 10.71
N SER A 277 -1.34 1.11 10.11
CA SER A 277 -2.56 1.89 10.33
C SER A 277 -3.82 1.16 9.88
N ARG A 278 -3.80 0.54 8.70
CA ARG A 278 -4.93 -0.27 8.20
C ARG A 278 -5.20 -1.47 9.10
N ALA A 279 -4.17 -2.17 9.57
CA ALA A 279 -4.31 -3.30 10.49
C ALA A 279 -4.88 -2.88 11.85
N MET A 280 -4.46 -1.73 12.39
CA MET A 280 -4.97 -1.18 13.65
C MET A 280 -6.42 -0.69 13.55
N ILE A 281 -6.83 -0.17 12.38
CA ILE A 281 -8.21 0.21 12.09
C ILE A 281 -9.09 -1.04 11.91
N LYS A 282 -8.63 -2.03 11.14
CA LYS A 282 -9.31 -3.31 10.90
C LYS A 282 -9.34 -4.22 12.13
N LYS A 283 -8.48 -3.97 13.12
CA LYS A 283 -8.29 -4.81 14.32
C LYS A 283 -7.76 -6.21 14.00
N THR A 284 -6.81 -6.31 13.06
CA THR A 284 -6.16 -7.59 12.71
C THR A 284 -5.56 -8.27 13.96
N PRO A 285 -5.98 -9.50 14.31
CA PRO A 285 -5.64 -10.14 15.59
C PRO A 285 -4.13 -10.23 15.86
N LEU A 286 -3.36 -10.80 14.93
CA LEU A 286 -1.89 -10.90 15.04
C LEU A 286 -1.24 -9.55 15.34
N ILE A 287 -1.67 -8.50 14.63
CA ILE A 287 -1.06 -7.17 14.75
C ILE A 287 -1.44 -6.52 16.07
N LYS A 288 -2.64 -6.76 16.60
CA LYS A 288 -3.02 -6.32 17.94
C LYS A 288 -2.15 -6.96 19.02
N ASP A 289 -1.84 -8.25 18.91
CA ASP A 289 -0.96 -8.93 19.88
C ASP A 289 0.46 -8.36 19.83
N VAL A 290 1.03 -8.19 18.63
CA VAL A 290 2.36 -7.62 18.45
C VAL A 290 2.40 -6.18 18.97
N HIS A 291 1.39 -5.36 18.63
CA HIS A 291 1.28 -3.98 19.11
C HIS A 291 1.15 -3.91 20.63
N ARG A 292 0.37 -4.79 21.25
CA ARG A 292 0.27 -4.88 22.71
C ARG A 292 1.62 -5.19 23.37
N ARG A 293 2.44 -6.04 22.76
CA ARG A 293 3.73 -6.48 23.31
C ARG A 293 4.85 -5.47 23.06
N TYR A 294 4.88 -4.86 21.88
CA TYR A 294 6.05 -4.11 21.40
C TYR A 294 5.71 -2.68 20.95
N GLY A 295 4.45 -2.26 21.01
CA GLY A 295 3.98 -0.95 20.58
C GLY A 295 3.92 -0.81 19.05
N ASP A 296 3.94 0.42 18.57
CA ASP A 296 4.08 0.78 17.16
C ASP A 296 5.55 0.71 16.69
N SER A 297 6.24 -0.38 17.06
CA SER A 297 7.65 -0.60 16.75
C SER A 297 7.88 -1.00 15.29
N MET A 298 9.16 -1.09 14.93
CA MET A 298 9.59 -1.65 13.64
C MET A 298 8.96 -3.03 13.38
N LEU A 299 8.90 -3.91 14.38
CA LEU A 299 8.34 -5.25 14.24
C LEU A 299 6.84 -5.20 13.86
N SER A 300 6.05 -4.35 14.54
CA SER A 300 4.63 -4.16 14.22
C SER A 300 4.41 -3.73 12.78
N ARG A 301 5.28 -2.86 12.24
CA ARG A 301 5.22 -2.42 10.84
C ARG A 301 5.58 -3.53 9.85
N VAL A 302 6.64 -4.30 10.13
CA VAL A 302 7.04 -5.45 9.31
C VAL A 302 5.91 -6.48 9.26
N LEU A 303 5.39 -6.86 10.42
CA LEU A 303 4.32 -7.86 10.49
C LEU A 303 3.02 -7.37 9.86
N ALA A 304 2.63 -6.11 10.06
CA ALA A 304 1.43 -5.57 9.42
C ALA A 304 1.53 -5.61 7.90
N ARG A 305 2.70 -5.27 7.34
CA ARG A 305 2.93 -5.32 5.90
C ARG A 305 2.91 -6.74 5.34
N VAL A 306 3.59 -7.68 5.99
CA VAL A 306 3.62 -9.08 5.53
C VAL A 306 2.24 -9.74 5.70
N CYS A 307 1.51 -9.42 6.78
CA CYS A 307 0.16 -9.94 7.01
C CYS A 307 -0.84 -9.48 5.94
N GLU A 308 -0.64 -8.30 5.38
CA GLU A 308 -1.49 -7.76 4.32
C GLU A 308 -1.43 -8.58 3.01
N ILE A 309 -0.33 -9.29 2.74
CA ILE A 309 -0.14 -10.08 1.51
C ILE A 309 -1.21 -11.17 1.37
N PRO A 310 -1.31 -12.17 2.28
CA PRO A 310 -2.31 -13.23 2.15
C PRO A 310 -3.74 -12.72 2.33
N GLN A 311 -3.95 -11.64 3.10
CA GLN A 311 -5.24 -10.98 3.19
C GLN A 311 -5.74 -10.50 1.83
N LEU A 312 -4.88 -9.80 1.09
CA LEU A 312 -5.20 -9.26 -0.23
C LEU A 312 -5.29 -10.34 -1.31
N LEU A 313 -4.44 -11.37 -1.27
CA LEU A 313 -4.52 -12.50 -2.20
C LEU A 313 -5.86 -13.24 -2.06
N ASN A 314 -6.22 -13.63 -0.84
CA ASN A 314 -7.47 -14.34 -0.56
C ASN A 314 -8.70 -13.48 -0.85
N HIS A 315 -8.64 -12.18 -0.56
CA HIS A 315 -9.70 -11.25 -0.93
C HIS A 315 -9.81 -11.08 -2.44
N SER A 316 -8.69 -11.02 -3.16
CA SER A 316 -8.70 -10.93 -4.63
C SER A 316 -9.33 -12.16 -5.28
N LYS A 317 -9.12 -13.38 -4.75
CA LYS A 317 -9.87 -14.57 -5.22
C LYS A 317 -11.38 -14.42 -5.04
N LYS A 318 -11.83 -13.85 -3.91
CA LYS A 318 -13.25 -13.59 -3.66
C LYS A 318 -13.82 -12.54 -4.61
N LEU A 319 -13.01 -11.55 -4.99
CA LEU A 319 -13.38 -10.53 -5.98
C LEU A 319 -13.51 -11.11 -7.39
N LEU A 320 -12.57 -11.97 -7.82
CA LEU A 320 -12.65 -12.64 -9.13
C LEU A 320 -13.96 -13.41 -9.31
N LYS A 321 -14.40 -14.14 -8.27
CA LYS A 321 -15.66 -14.91 -8.28
C LYS A 321 -16.92 -14.04 -8.35
N LYS A 322 -16.82 -12.75 -8.03
CA LYS A 322 -17.94 -11.80 -8.06
C LYS A 322 -17.99 -10.98 -9.35
N LEU A 323 -17.02 -11.16 -10.24
CA LEU A 323 -16.91 -10.38 -11.45
C LEU A 323 -17.89 -10.93 -12.49
N ASP A 324 -18.93 -10.15 -12.81
CA ASP A 324 -19.87 -10.45 -13.88
C ASP A 324 -19.33 -9.87 -15.20
N LEU A 325 -19.03 -10.75 -16.15
CA LEU A 325 -18.50 -10.37 -17.47
C LEU A 325 -19.57 -9.83 -18.43
N SER A 326 -20.86 -10.01 -18.11
CA SER A 326 -21.96 -9.45 -18.90
C SER A 326 -22.21 -7.98 -18.58
N GLU A 327 -21.79 -7.50 -17.39
CA GLU A 327 -21.86 -6.08 -17.06
C GLU A 327 -20.90 -5.26 -17.95
N PRO A 328 -21.31 -4.04 -18.37
CA PRO A 328 -20.40 -3.17 -19.10
C PRO A 328 -19.21 -2.75 -18.23
N ALA A 329 -18.03 -2.73 -18.83
CA ALA A 329 -16.80 -2.30 -18.15
C ALA A 329 -16.72 -0.77 -18.00
N TYR A 330 -17.45 -0.03 -18.83
CA TYR A 330 -17.47 1.42 -18.90
C TYR A 330 -18.90 1.91 -19.14
N ILE A 331 -19.29 2.95 -18.41
CA ILE A 331 -20.49 3.74 -18.67
C ILE A 331 -20.03 5.17 -18.93
N GLU A 332 -20.35 5.70 -20.11
CA GLU A 332 -20.00 7.06 -20.47
C GLU A 332 -20.71 8.07 -19.56
N PRO A 333 -19.98 9.01 -18.93
CA PRO A 333 -20.60 10.09 -18.18
C PRO A 333 -21.52 10.93 -19.08
N SER A 334 -22.65 11.39 -18.54
CA SER A 334 -23.63 12.18 -19.30
C SER A 334 -23.15 13.57 -19.69
N ILE A 335 -22.10 14.08 -19.03
CA ILE A 335 -21.54 15.42 -19.22
C ILE A 335 -20.01 15.28 -19.39
N ASP A 336 -19.46 16.01 -20.35
CA ASP A 336 -18.00 16.13 -20.48
C ASP A 336 -17.44 16.87 -19.27
N ILE A 337 -16.37 16.34 -18.66
CA ILE A 337 -15.75 16.91 -17.46
C ILE A 337 -15.31 18.37 -17.64
N SER A 338 -15.00 18.80 -18.87
CA SER A 338 -14.65 20.18 -19.20
C SER A 338 -15.80 21.17 -19.00
N ASN A 339 -17.05 20.67 -19.00
CA ASN A 339 -18.26 21.47 -18.79
C ASN A 339 -18.74 21.46 -17.34
N ILE A 340 -18.06 20.72 -16.44
CA ILE A 340 -18.39 20.71 -15.02
C ILE A 340 -17.79 21.96 -14.38
N THR A 341 -18.65 22.93 -14.07
CA THR A 341 -18.28 24.12 -13.30
C THR A 341 -18.53 23.89 -11.82
N SER A 342 -17.56 24.31 -10.99
CA SER A 342 -17.62 24.27 -9.52
C SER A 342 -18.72 25.13 -8.91
#